data_AF-X5PLK2-F1
#
_entry.id   AF-X5PLK2-F1
#
_cell.length_a   1.000
_cell.length_b   1.000
_cell.length_c   1.000
_cell.angle_alpha   90.00
_cell.angle_beta   90.00
_cell.angle_gamma   90.00
#
_symmetry.space_group_name_H-M   'P 1'
#
loop_
_entity.id
_entity.type
_entity.pdbx_description
1 polymer ?
#
loop_
_entity_poly.entity_id
_entity_poly.type
_entity_poly.pdbx_seq_one_letter_code
_entity_poly.pdbx_strand_id
1 'polypeptide(L)'
;METSFQLQSRSMTGTAAFRSHMDHTRQAIQESRELLKRLRQRYREDMAQVLEDEDDLAPMRISGFDADVHRSAFQNLVRDADVPECQWRVVAECLVCEYVGCEQIEAGLLDWITKK
;
A
#
# COMPACT_ATOMS: atom_id res chain seq x y z
N MET A 1 -13.68 53.63 -17.29
CA MET A 1 -13.77 52.87 -16.02
C MET A 1 -14.17 51.40 -16.20
N GLU A 2 -14.29 50.87 -17.43
CA GLU A 2 -14.80 49.51 -17.68
C GLU A 2 -13.71 48.42 -17.78
N THR A 3 -12.44 48.80 -17.92
CA THR A 3 -11.34 47.84 -18.14
C THR A 3 -10.90 47.11 -16.86
N SER A 4 -11.09 47.68 -15.68
CA SER A 4 -10.72 47.05 -14.41
C SER A 4 -11.67 45.91 -13.99
N PHE A 5 -12.97 46.03 -14.30
CA PHE A 5 -13.96 45.00 -13.96
C PHE A 5 -13.78 43.70 -14.76
N GLN A 6 -13.34 43.80 -16.02
CA GLN A 6 -13.11 42.61 -16.87
C GLN A 6 -11.85 41.82 -16.48
N LEU A 7 -10.85 42.47 -15.89
CA LEU A 7 -9.64 41.80 -15.40
C LEU A 7 -9.90 41.06 -14.08
N GLN A 8 -10.71 41.63 -13.20
CA GLN A 8 -11.06 41.00 -11.92
C GLN A 8 -11.98 39.79 -12.11
N SER A 9 -12.95 39.86 -13.02
CA SER A 9 -13.82 38.73 -13.33
C SER A 9 -13.06 37.54 -13.93
N ARG A 10 -12.11 37.79 -14.85
CA ARG A 10 -11.26 36.73 -15.42
C ARG A 10 -10.38 36.03 -14.37
N SER A 11 -9.85 36.77 -13.39
CA SER A 11 -9.06 36.21 -12.29
C SER A 11 -9.89 35.31 -11.36
N MET A 12 -11.13 35.72 -11.04
CA MET A 12 -12.06 34.94 -10.23
C MET A 12 -12.59 33.70 -10.96
N THR A 13 -12.89 33.80 -12.26
CA THR A 13 -13.32 32.66 -13.07
C THR A 13 -12.20 31.63 -13.25
N GLY A 14 -10.95 32.07 -13.41
CA GLY A 14 -9.79 31.17 -13.49
C GLY A 14 -9.54 30.40 -12.19
N THR A 15 -9.72 31.04 -11.04
CA THR A 15 -9.59 30.38 -9.73
C THR A 15 -10.75 29.44 -9.42
N ALA A 16 -11.97 29.77 -9.84
CA ALA A 16 -13.13 28.87 -9.70
C ALA A 16 -12.99 27.60 -10.57
N ALA A 17 -12.56 27.76 -11.83
CA ALA A 17 -12.31 26.63 -12.74
C ALA A 17 -11.18 25.72 -12.24
N PHE A 18 -10.09 26.31 -11.72
CA PHE A 18 -8.98 25.54 -11.13
C PHE A 18 -9.42 24.75 -9.90
N ARG A 19 -10.21 25.35 -8.99
CA ARG A 19 -10.75 24.65 -7.81
C ARG A 19 -11.64 23.47 -8.21
N SER A 20 -12.54 23.70 -9.17
CA SER A 20 -13.37 22.61 -9.72
C SER A 20 -12.50 21.46 -10.26
N HIS A 21 -11.48 21.73 -11.07
CA HIS A 21 -10.59 20.69 -11.57
C HIS A 21 -9.85 19.92 -10.45
N MET A 22 -9.39 20.64 -9.42
CA MET A 22 -8.75 20.02 -8.27
C MET A 22 -9.71 19.15 -7.46
N ASP A 23 -10.97 19.57 -7.33
CA ASP A 23 -12.01 18.79 -6.65
C ASP A 23 -12.36 17.53 -7.43
N HIS A 24 -12.45 17.60 -8.76
CA HIS A 24 -12.62 16.42 -9.62
C HIS A 24 -11.43 15.45 -9.50
N THR A 25 -10.20 15.98 -9.46
CA THR A 25 -8.99 15.17 -9.29
C THR A 25 -8.97 14.50 -7.92
N ARG A 26 -9.33 15.24 -6.86
CA ARG A 26 -9.44 14.71 -5.49
C ARG A 26 -10.50 13.61 -5.41
N GLN A 27 -11.64 13.79 -6.06
CA GLN A 27 -12.70 12.80 -6.13
C GLN A 27 -12.24 11.53 -6.86
N ALA A 28 -11.62 11.66 -8.03
CA ALA A 28 -11.13 10.51 -8.79
C ALA A 28 -10.08 9.68 -7.99
N ILE A 29 -9.19 10.35 -7.26
CA ILE A 29 -8.23 9.68 -6.37
C ILE A 29 -8.95 8.94 -5.24
N GLN A 30 -9.98 9.55 -4.65
CA GLN A 30 -10.77 8.93 -3.59
C GLN A 30 -11.51 7.69 -4.09
N GLU A 31 -12.15 7.77 -5.26
CA GLU A 31 -12.84 6.65 -5.90
C GLU A 31 -11.87 5.50 -6.22
N SER A 32 -10.68 5.83 -6.74
CA SER A 32 -9.61 4.83 -6.97
C SER A 32 -9.19 4.15 -5.67
N ARG A 33 -9.01 4.91 -4.58
CA ARG A 33 -8.67 4.35 -3.27
C ARG A 33 -9.76 3.43 -2.73
N GLU A 34 -11.03 3.79 -2.91
CA GLU A 34 -12.15 2.94 -2.50
C GLU A 34 -12.28 1.68 -3.35
N LEU A 35 -11.98 1.76 -4.65
CA LEU A 35 -11.88 0.57 -5.52
C LEU A 35 -10.74 -0.35 -5.06
N LEU A 36 -9.56 0.20 -4.79
CA LEU A 36 -8.41 -0.57 -4.29
C LEU A 36 -8.70 -1.23 -2.93
N LYS A 37 -9.38 -0.53 -2.02
CA LYS A 37 -9.84 -1.12 -0.74
C LYS A 37 -10.80 -2.29 -0.98
N ARG A 38 -11.78 -2.13 -1.88
CA ARG A 38 -12.72 -3.20 -2.25
C ARG A 38 -12.03 -4.40 -2.90
N LEU A 39 -11.07 -4.17 -3.80
CA LEU A 39 -10.30 -5.24 -4.43
C LEU A 39 -9.47 -6.01 -3.40
N ARG A 40 -8.79 -5.30 -2.48
CA ARG A 40 -8.02 -5.94 -1.40
C ARG A 40 -8.93 -6.74 -0.47
N GLN A 41 -10.10 -6.19 -0.14
CA GLN A 41 -11.07 -6.87 0.72
C GLN A 41 -11.60 -8.13 0.05
N ARG A 42 -11.98 -8.09 -1.23
CA ARG A 42 -12.38 -9.28 -1.99
C ARG A 42 -11.26 -10.31 -2.05
N TYR A 43 -10.04 -9.90 -2.36
CA TYR A 43 -8.90 -10.82 -2.36
C TYR A 43 -8.72 -11.49 -1.00
N ARG A 44 -8.88 -10.75 0.11
CA ARG A 44 -8.84 -11.32 1.45
C ARG A 44 -9.99 -12.28 1.72
N GLU A 45 -11.21 -11.94 1.29
CA GLU A 45 -12.39 -12.81 1.44
C GLU A 45 -12.27 -14.08 0.60
N ASP A 46 -11.82 -13.97 -0.64
CA ASP A 46 -11.53 -15.10 -1.54
C ASP A 46 -10.43 -15.98 -0.93
N MET A 47 -9.36 -15.38 -0.37
CA MET A 47 -8.31 -16.12 0.33
C MET A 47 -8.81 -16.77 1.63
N ALA A 48 -9.71 -16.12 2.36
CA ALA A 48 -10.32 -16.69 3.56
C ALA A 48 -11.23 -17.88 3.21
N GLN A 49 -11.98 -17.80 2.10
CA GLN A 49 -12.79 -18.91 1.59
C GLN A 49 -11.93 -20.08 1.10
N VAL A 50 -10.82 -19.79 0.41
CA VAL A 50 -9.84 -20.82 0.03
C VAL A 50 -9.20 -21.47 1.26
N LEU A 51 -8.96 -20.72 2.34
CA LEU A 51 -8.41 -21.24 3.59
C LEU A 51 -9.44 -22.06 4.41
N GLU A 52 -10.73 -21.81 4.24
CA GLU A 52 -11.81 -22.61 4.85
C GLU A 52 -12.01 -23.95 4.11
N ASP A 53 -11.68 -24.01 2.82
CA ASP A 53 -11.75 -25.24 1.99
C ASP A 53 -10.43 -26.05 2.00
N GLU A 54 -9.27 -25.40 2.20
CA GLU A 54 -7.96 -26.04 2.22
C GLU A 54 -7.44 -26.17 3.67
N ASP A 55 -7.94 -27.18 4.37
CA ASP A 55 -7.34 -27.79 5.57
C ASP A 55 -6.03 -28.54 5.20
N ASP A 56 -5.20 -27.91 4.35
CA ASP A 56 -3.92 -28.40 3.87
C ASP A 56 -2.88 -27.31 4.12
N LEU A 57 -1.80 -27.70 4.80
CA LEU A 57 -0.69 -26.89 5.34
C LEU A 57 0.14 -26.15 4.27
N ALA A 58 -0.50 -25.42 3.36
CA ALA A 58 0.18 -24.61 2.37
C ALA A 58 0.63 -23.27 3.01
N PRO A 59 1.92 -22.93 2.96
CA PRO A 59 2.40 -21.62 3.38
C PRO A 59 1.60 -20.52 2.68
N MET A 60 1.18 -19.51 3.43
CA MET A 60 0.37 -18.42 2.88
C MET A 60 1.12 -17.73 1.74
N ARG A 61 0.57 -17.80 0.53
CA ARG A 61 1.16 -17.20 -0.67
C ARG A 61 0.96 -15.69 -0.67
N ILE A 62 2.02 -14.94 -0.35
CA ILE A 62 2.02 -13.49 -0.43
C ILE A 62 2.19 -13.05 -1.91
N SER A 63 1.40 -12.07 -2.34
CA SER A 63 1.56 -11.46 -3.67
C SER A 63 2.95 -10.83 -3.84
N GLY A 64 3.51 -10.86 -5.05
CA GLY A 64 4.80 -10.21 -5.33
C GLY A 64 4.80 -8.71 -4.98
N PHE A 65 3.66 -8.04 -5.15
CA PHE A 65 3.49 -6.65 -4.72
C PHE A 65 3.62 -6.48 -3.20
N ASP A 66 2.94 -7.35 -2.43
CA ASP A 66 3.00 -7.29 -0.96
C ASP A 66 4.42 -7.65 -0.48
N ALA A 67 5.11 -8.58 -1.16
CA ALA A 67 6.52 -8.88 -0.90
C ALA A 67 7.42 -7.64 -1.08
N ASP A 68 7.18 -6.82 -2.12
CA ASP A 68 7.92 -5.57 -2.34
C ASP A 68 7.59 -4.49 -1.29
N VAL A 69 6.34 -4.42 -0.84
CA VAL A 69 5.93 -3.56 0.29
C VAL A 69 6.65 -3.97 1.57
N HIS A 70 6.67 -5.27 1.88
CA HIS A 70 7.40 -5.80 3.03
C HIS A 70 8.90 -5.53 2.95
N ARG A 71 9.49 -5.70 1.77
CA ARG A 71 10.91 -5.39 1.55
C ARG A 71 11.21 -3.92 1.79
N SER A 72 10.38 -3.01 1.28
CA SER A 72 10.56 -1.57 1.50
C SER A 72 10.39 -1.19 2.98
N ALA A 73 9.38 -1.74 3.65
CA ALA A 73 9.15 -1.51 5.08
C ALA A 73 10.31 -2.05 5.93
N PHE A 74 10.78 -3.26 5.63
CA PHE A 74 11.94 -3.87 6.25
C PHE A 74 13.20 -2.99 6.10
N GLN A 75 13.52 -2.55 4.89
CA GLN A 75 14.70 -1.71 4.62
C GLN A 75 14.66 -0.39 5.39
N ASN A 76 13.50 0.25 5.49
CA ASN A 76 13.34 1.45 6.30
C ASN A 76 13.54 1.14 7.78
N LEU A 77 12.91 0.08 8.28
CA LEU A 77 13.00 -0.30 9.70
C LEU A 77 14.44 -0.61 10.13
N VAL A 78 15.17 -1.44 9.38
CA VAL A 78 16.54 -1.83 9.77
C VAL A 78 17.52 -0.66 9.68
N ARG A 79 17.29 0.29 8.75
CA ARG A 79 18.08 1.51 8.64
C ARG A 79 17.78 2.47 9.79
N ASP A 80 16.51 2.68 10.10
CA ASP A 80 16.09 3.69 11.07
C ASP A 80 16.37 3.23 12.51
N ALA A 81 16.31 1.92 12.78
CA ALA A 81 16.59 1.32 14.08
C ALA A 81 18.02 0.78 14.25
N ASP A 82 18.89 0.97 13.24
CA ASP A 82 20.28 0.49 13.22
C ASP A 82 20.41 -1.01 13.58
N VAL A 83 19.55 -1.83 12.98
CA VAL A 83 19.46 -3.27 13.30
C VAL A 83 20.67 -3.99 12.69
N PRO A 84 21.43 -4.78 13.47
CA PRO A 84 22.57 -5.53 12.94
C PRO A 84 22.11 -6.66 12.00
N GLU A 85 22.90 -6.94 10.96
CA GLU A 85 22.58 -7.93 9.91
C GLU A 85 22.24 -9.33 10.44
N CYS A 86 22.85 -9.74 11.57
CA CYS A 86 22.55 -11.02 12.21
C CYS A 86 21.09 -11.14 12.71
N GLN A 87 20.40 -10.02 12.92
CA GLN A 87 19.01 -9.96 13.38
C GLN A 87 18.02 -9.74 12.24
N TRP A 88 18.48 -9.45 11.03
CA TRP A 88 17.61 -9.10 9.90
C TRP A 88 16.58 -10.16 9.57
N ARG A 89 16.96 -11.44 9.64
CA ARG A 89 16.04 -12.55 9.36
C ARG A 89 14.88 -12.58 10.36
N VAL A 90 15.17 -12.40 11.65
CA VAL A 90 14.17 -12.37 12.73
C VAL A 90 13.25 -11.16 12.58
N VAL A 91 13.80 -9.99 12.24
CA VAL A 91 12.99 -8.79 12.02
C VAL A 91 12.08 -8.94 10.80
N ALA A 92 12.58 -9.50 9.70
CA ALA A 92 11.77 -9.78 8.51
C ALA A 92 10.64 -10.78 8.81
N GLU A 93 10.93 -11.83 9.60
CA GLU A 93 9.94 -12.81 10.04
C GLU A 93 8.86 -12.15 10.91
N CYS A 94 9.24 -11.40 11.95
CA CYS A 94 8.28 -10.69 12.80
C CYS A 94 7.39 -9.73 12.00
N LEU A 95 7.97 -8.96 11.07
CA LEU A 95 7.24 -8.02 10.22
C LEU A 95 6.18 -8.70 9.36
N VAL A 96 6.51 -9.85 8.76
CA VAL A 96 5.59 -10.60 7.90
C VAL A 96 4.55 -11.32 8.76
N CYS A 97 4.94 -11.93 9.88
CA CYS A 97 4.01 -12.56 10.84
C CYS A 97 2.97 -11.57 11.34
N GLU A 98 3.37 -10.34 11.69
CA GLU A 98 2.45 -9.30 12.19
C GLU A 98 1.43 -8.88 11.13
N TYR A 99 1.82 -8.83 9.86
CA TYR A 99 0.93 -8.42 8.77
C TYR A 99 -0.02 -9.53 8.32
N VAL A 100 0.46 -10.77 8.27
CA VAL A 100 -0.25 -11.92 7.70
C VAL A 100 -1.04 -12.68 8.75
N GLY A 101 -0.58 -12.68 10.01
CA GLY A 101 -1.17 -13.47 11.10
C GLY A 101 -0.85 -14.97 11.03
N CYS A 102 0.16 -15.37 10.25
CA CYS A 102 0.58 -16.76 10.08
C CYS A 102 1.94 -17.04 10.72
N GLU A 103 2.10 -18.24 11.27
CA GLU A 103 3.36 -18.71 11.88
C GLU A 103 4.33 -19.31 10.85
N GLN A 104 3.85 -19.70 9.67
CA GLN A 104 4.65 -20.39 8.66
C GLN A 104 4.87 -19.51 7.43
N ILE A 105 6.07 -18.93 7.35
CA ILE A 105 6.50 -18.08 6.24
C ILE A 105 7.49 -18.86 5.37
N GLU A 106 7.35 -18.75 4.05
CA GLU A 106 8.29 -19.33 3.10
C GLU A 106 9.70 -18.75 3.30
N ALA A 107 10.70 -19.61 3.52
CA ALA A 107 12.08 -19.18 3.72
C ALA A 107 12.62 -18.35 2.54
N GLY A 108 12.20 -18.67 1.31
CA GLY A 108 12.59 -17.92 0.10
C GLY A 108 12.09 -16.48 0.08
N LEU A 109 10.93 -16.21 0.70
CA LEU A 109 10.42 -14.84 0.86
C LEU A 109 11.30 -14.06 1.85
N LEU A 110 11.67 -14.66 2.98
CA LEU A 110 12.56 -14.02 3.96
C LEU A 110 13.93 -13.73 3.34
N ASP A 111 14.47 -14.66 2.56
CA ASP A 111 15.71 -14.47 1.82
C ASP A 111 15.60 -13.34 0.78
N TRP A 112 14.46 -13.20 0.11
CA TRP A 112 14.20 -12.11 -0.82
C TRP A 112 14.10 -10.75 -0.12
N ILE A 113 13.39 -10.66 1.01
CA ILE A 113 13.22 -9.44 1.80
C ILE A 113 14.56 -8.96 2.35
N THR A 114 15.36 -9.87 2.91
CA THR A 114 16.64 -9.56 3.54
C THR A 114 17.78 -9.33 2.54
N LYS A 115 17.54 -9.55 1.25
CA LYS A 115 18.54 -9.32 0.20
C LYS A 115 18.87 -7.83 0.07
N LYS A 116 20.16 -7.53 0.04
CA LYS A 116 20.69 -6.19 -0.27
C LYS A 116 20.33 -5.73 -1.68
#